data_AF-A0A246NJP0-F1
#
_entry.id   AF-A0A246NJP0-F1
#
_cell.length_a   1.000
_cell.length_b   1.000
_cell.length_c   1.000
_cell.angle_alpha   90.00
_cell.angle_beta   90.00
_cell.angle_gamma   90.00
#
_symmetry.space_group_name_H-M   'P 1'
#
loop_
_entity.id
_entity.type
_entity.pdbx_description
1 polymer ?
#
loop_
_entity_poly.entity_id
_entity_poly.type
_entity_poly.pdbx_seq_one_letter_code
_entity_poly.pdbx_strand_id
1 'polypeptide(L)'
;MIDTLRQQIAQQPDGSCRQPRFDAQLFRCKGTRLADYLQELQHNAAQLAASDSDASRRQWLAQKVLDQIAALQRECSSQQLRVVRERPCRDPLQPKRDEYRGYETRLLAMLQQREQHLAQAETLSVQQQLMREVEILQERLARCRAALHKLEIAAQP
;
A
#
# COMPACT_ATOMS: atom_id res chain seq x y z
N MET A 1 -28.25 -3.68 11.09
CA MET A 1 -26.93 -4.27 11.40
C MET A 1 -25.92 -4.07 10.25
N ILE A 2 -26.23 -4.53 9.03
CA ILE A 2 -25.33 -4.34 7.87
C ILE A 2 -25.15 -2.85 7.52
N ASP A 3 -26.18 -2.01 7.64
CA ASP A 3 -26.06 -0.57 7.41
C ASP A 3 -25.13 0.14 8.40
N THR A 4 -25.18 -0.25 9.67
CA THR A 4 -24.26 0.26 10.70
C THR A 4 -22.80 -0.12 10.36
N LEU A 5 -22.59 -1.37 9.93
CA LEU A 5 -21.29 -1.84 9.48
C LEU A 5 -20.80 -1.06 8.24
N ARG A 6 -21.69 -0.78 7.29
CA ARG A 6 -21.40 0.03 6.11
C ARG A 6 -20.93 1.44 6.49
N GLN A 7 -21.61 2.07 7.45
CA GLN A 7 -21.20 3.39 7.97
C GLN A 7 -19.84 3.33 8.67
N GLN A 8 -19.59 2.30 9.48
CA GLN A 8 -18.29 2.10 10.15
C GLN A 8 -17.15 1.91 9.15
N ILE A 9 -17.38 1.12 8.09
CA ILE A 9 -16.39 0.91 7.02
C ILE A 9 -16.15 2.21 6.25
N ALA A 10 -17.18 3.01 5.99
CA ALA A 10 -17.04 4.31 5.32
C ALA A 10 -16.22 5.33 6.13
N GLN A 11 -16.16 5.17 7.46
CA GLN A 11 -15.33 6.00 8.34
C GLN A 11 -13.87 5.51 8.44
N GLN A 12 -13.55 4.32 7.90
CA GLN A 12 -12.18 3.84 7.88
C GLN A 12 -11.33 4.58 6.85
N PRO A 13 -10.00 4.66 7.05
CA PRO A 13 -9.11 5.23 6.04
C PRO A 13 -9.23 4.46 4.73
N ASP A 14 -9.50 5.21 3.67
CA ASP A 14 -9.59 4.68 2.31
C ASP A 14 -8.21 4.19 1.81
N GLY A 15 -8.24 3.23 0.89
CA GLY A 15 -7.06 2.57 0.35
C GLY A 15 -7.20 1.05 0.32
N SER A 16 -6.13 0.38 -0.08
CA SER A 16 -6.03 -1.07 -0.15
C SER A 16 -4.98 -1.61 0.82
N CYS A 17 -5.24 -2.80 1.33
CA CYS A 17 -4.27 -3.55 2.11
C CYS A 17 -3.29 -4.26 1.16
N ARG A 18 -2.08 -4.57 1.64
CA ARG A 18 -1.09 -5.28 0.81
C ARG A 18 -1.52 -6.71 0.46
N GLN A 19 -2.37 -7.32 1.29
CA GLN A 19 -2.85 -8.69 1.16
C GLN A 19 -4.33 -8.76 1.55
N PRO A 20 -5.06 -9.81 1.11
CA PRO A 20 -6.42 -10.07 1.59
C PRO A 20 -6.48 -10.11 3.12
N ARG A 21 -7.54 -9.54 3.69
CA ARG A 21 -7.70 -9.39 5.14
C ARG A 21 -8.24 -10.61 5.84
N PHE A 22 -9.10 -11.35 5.14
CA PHE A 22 -9.80 -12.48 5.71
C PHE A 22 -9.41 -13.77 4.99
N ASP A 23 -9.50 -14.88 5.72
CA ASP A 23 -9.32 -16.22 5.17
C ASP A 23 -10.43 -16.56 4.15
N ALA A 24 -10.10 -17.42 3.20
CA ALA A 24 -11.00 -17.92 2.16
C ALA A 24 -12.26 -18.64 2.71
N GLN A 25 -12.17 -19.17 3.94
CA GLN A 25 -13.30 -19.80 4.63
C GLN A 25 -14.38 -18.78 5.01
N LEU A 26 -13.98 -17.57 5.42
CA LEU A 26 -14.90 -16.48 5.79
C LEU A 26 -15.39 -15.72 4.56
N PHE A 27 -14.48 -15.34 3.67
CA PHE A 27 -14.79 -14.58 2.45
C PHE A 27 -14.15 -15.23 1.24
N ARG A 28 -14.93 -15.41 0.16
CA ARG A 28 -14.38 -15.96 -1.09
C ARG A 28 -13.61 -14.90 -1.87
N CYS A 29 -13.99 -13.62 -1.73
CA CYS A 29 -13.30 -12.54 -2.40
C CYS A 29 -11.87 -12.38 -1.85
N LYS A 30 -10.92 -12.18 -2.76
CA LYS A 30 -9.52 -11.89 -2.45
C LYS A 30 -9.24 -10.39 -2.49
N GLY A 31 -10.28 -9.61 -2.24
CA GLY A 31 -10.22 -8.16 -2.22
C GLY A 31 -9.25 -7.65 -1.17
N THR A 32 -8.63 -6.51 -1.42
CA THR A 32 -7.74 -5.85 -0.47
C THR A 32 -8.41 -4.67 0.23
N ARG A 33 -9.68 -4.39 -0.09
CA ARG A 33 -10.48 -3.32 0.51
C ARG A 33 -11.62 -3.91 1.34
N LEU A 34 -11.97 -3.25 2.45
CA LEU A 34 -13.13 -3.64 3.25
C LEU A 34 -14.46 -3.56 2.47
N ALA A 35 -14.53 -2.70 1.46
CA ALA A 35 -15.68 -2.58 0.57
C ALA A 35 -15.96 -3.88 -0.21
N ASP A 36 -14.93 -4.60 -0.65
CA ASP A 36 -15.08 -5.85 -1.41
C ASP A 36 -15.75 -6.94 -0.55
N TYR A 37 -15.37 -7.00 0.73
CA TYR A 37 -15.95 -7.91 1.72
C TYR A 37 -17.38 -7.51 2.10
N LEU A 38 -17.67 -6.22 2.19
CA LEU A 38 -19.02 -5.71 2.42
C LEU A 38 -19.97 -6.09 1.27
N GLN A 39 -19.51 -6.02 0.03
CA GLN A 39 -20.31 -6.43 -1.14
C GLN A 39 -20.63 -7.93 -1.10
N GLU A 40 -19.67 -8.78 -0.77
CA GLU A 40 -19.92 -10.22 -0.61
C GLU A 40 -20.92 -10.49 0.52
N LEU A 41 -20.78 -9.81 1.66
CA LEU A 41 -21.72 -9.91 2.78
C LEU A 41 -23.13 -9.50 2.38
N GLN A 42 -23.29 -8.37 1.68
CA GLN A 42 -24.59 -7.90 1.19
C GLN A 42 -25.23 -8.88 0.22
N HIS A 43 -24.43 -9.47 -0.67
CA HIS A 43 -24.89 -10.50 -1.59
C HIS A 43 -25.37 -11.75 -0.85
N ASN A 44 -24.59 -12.25 0.12
CA ASN A 44 -24.96 -13.40 0.95
C ASN A 44 -26.23 -13.14 1.77
N ALA A 45 -26.38 -11.93 2.33
CA ALA A 45 -27.56 -11.53 3.08
C ALA A 45 -28.81 -11.44 2.19
N ALA A 46 -28.67 -10.91 0.96
CA ALA A 46 -29.75 -10.88 -0.02
C ALA A 46 -30.17 -12.29 -0.45
N GLN A 47 -29.20 -13.19 -0.66
CA GLN A 47 -29.48 -14.61 -0.95
C GLN A 47 -30.21 -15.31 0.22
N LEU A 48 -29.87 -14.97 1.47
CA LEU A 48 -30.55 -15.53 2.63
C LEU A 48 -32.01 -15.06 2.72
N ALA A 49 -32.28 -13.81 2.34
CA ALA A 49 -33.62 -13.23 2.31
C ALA A 49 -34.49 -13.77 1.15
N ALA A 50 -33.86 -14.19 0.06
CA ALA A 50 -34.53 -14.90 -1.03
C ALA A 50 -34.75 -16.37 -0.62
N SER A 51 -35.97 -16.70 -0.20
CA SER A 51 -36.38 -17.97 0.43
C SER A 51 -36.20 -19.27 -0.39
N ASP A 52 -35.47 -19.25 -1.50
CA ASP A 52 -35.41 -20.31 -2.52
C ASP A 52 -34.41 -21.44 -2.20
N SER A 53 -33.96 -21.53 -0.95
CA SER A 53 -32.91 -22.45 -0.53
C SER A 53 -33.40 -23.48 0.51
N ASP A 54 -32.89 -24.70 0.42
CA ASP A 54 -33.10 -25.75 1.43
C ASP A 54 -32.76 -25.28 2.84
N ALA A 55 -33.46 -25.80 3.85
CA ALA A 55 -33.30 -25.40 5.25
C ALA A 55 -31.85 -25.50 5.73
N SER A 56 -31.13 -26.58 5.38
CA SER A 56 -29.73 -26.76 5.71
C SER A 56 -28.81 -25.71 5.07
N ARG A 57 -29.10 -25.33 3.82
CA ARG A 57 -28.33 -24.30 3.10
C ARG A 57 -28.59 -22.91 3.67
N ARG A 58 -29.83 -22.61 4.07
CA ARG A 58 -30.18 -21.36 4.77
C ARG A 58 -29.48 -21.26 6.12
N GLN A 59 -29.49 -22.34 6.91
CA GLN A 59 -28.80 -22.37 8.20
C GLN A 59 -27.30 -22.10 8.05
N TRP A 60 -26.65 -22.76 7.08
CA TRP A 60 -25.24 -22.54 6.79
C TRP A 60 -24.96 -21.09 6.34
N LEU A 61 -25.79 -20.53 5.45
CA LEU A 61 -25.63 -19.16 4.97
C LEU A 61 -25.85 -18.12 6.08
N ALA A 62 -26.83 -18.34 6.96
CA ALA A 62 -27.07 -17.49 8.12
C ALA A 62 -25.87 -17.49 9.08
N GLN A 63 -25.31 -18.66 9.39
CA GLN A 63 -24.10 -18.75 10.21
C GLN A 63 -22.93 -18.02 9.55
N LYS A 64 -22.74 -18.24 8.24
CA LYS A 64 -21.68 -17.57 7.50
C LYS A 64 -21.82 -16.05 7.52
N VAL A 65 -23.03 -15.52 7.34
CA VAL A 65 -23.32 -14.07 7.41
C VAL A 65 -22.99 -13.50 8.79
N LEU A 66 -23.33 -14.22 9.87
CA LEU A 66 -22.99 -13.81 11.24
C LEU A 66 -21.47 -13.78 11.46
N ASP A 67 -20.76 -14.81 11.00
CA ASP A 67 -19.30 -14.89 11.11
C ASP A 67 -18.63 -13.76 10.32
N GLN A 68 -19.13 -13.45 9.12
CA GLN A 68 -18.67 -12.34 8.29
C GLN A 68 -18.89 -10.97 8.97
N ILE A 69 -20.06 -10.75 9.58
CA ILE A 69 -20.34 -9.52 10.35
C ILE A 69 -19.38 -9.39 11.53
N ALA A 70 -19.21 -10.44 12.33
CA ALA A 70 -18.32 -10.43 13.49
C ALA A 70 -16.85 -10.20 13.08
N ALA A 71 -16.41 -10.79 11.98
CA ALA A 71 -15.07 -10.56 11.42
C ALA A 71 -14.88 -9.10 10.99
N LEU A 72 -15.84 -8.52 10.25
CA LEU A 72 -15.75 -7.13 9.80
C LEU A 72 -15.81 -6.13 10.96
N GLN A 73 -16.65 -6.36 11.97
CA GLN A 73 -16.71 -5.52 13.18
C GLN A 73 -15.37 -5.52 13.93
N ARG A 74 -14.79 -6.71 14.14
CA ARG A 74 -13.47 -6.84 14.77
C ARG A 74 -12.41 -6.11 13.98
N GLU A 75 -12.39 -6.24 12.65
CA GLU A 75 -11.43 -5.53 11.81
C GLU A 75 -11.58 -4.00 11.93
N CYS A 76 -12.80 -3.47 11.84
CA CYS A 76 -13.06 -2.03 11.99
C CYS A 76 -12.59 -1.49 13.35
N SER A 77 -12.72 -2.27 14.42
CA SER A 77 -12.29 -1.87 15.76
C SER A 77 -10.77 -1.96 15.99
N SER A 78 -10.08 -2.86 15.27
CA SER A 78 -8.67 -3.17 15.52
C SER A 78 -7.72 -2.62 14.45
N GLN A 79 -8.26 -2.05 13.37
CA GLN A 79 -7.49 -1.53 12.24
C GLN A 79 -6.42 -0.51 12.65
N GLN A 80 -6.71 0.36 13.63
CA GLN A 80 -5.76 1.36 14.13
C GLN A 80 -4.64 0.76 14.99
N LEU A 81 -4.86 -0.42 15.58
CA LEU A 81 -3.88 -1.13 16.40
C LEU A 81 -2.88 -1.93 15.55
N ARG A 82 -3.17 -2.13 14.26
CA ARG A 82 -2.28 -2.88 13.35
C ARG A 82 -0.96 -2.15 13.11
N VAL A 83 0.07 -2.93 12.79
CA VAL A 83 1.37 -2.41 12.34
C VAL A 83 1.19 -1.55 11.08
N VAL A 84 1.99 -0.49 10.95
CA VAL A 84 1.84 0.51 9.88
C VAL A 84 1.81 -0.14 8.48
N ARG A 85 2.68 -1.13 8.23
CA ARG A 85 2.77 -1.87 6.96
C ARG A 85 1.49 -2.65 6.58
N GLU A 86 0.66 -2.95 7.56
CA GLU A 86 -0.57 -3.70 7.36
C GLU A 86 -1.77 -2.78 7.19
N ARG A 87 -1.72 -1.49 7.52
CA ARG A 87 -2.86 -0.58 7.41
C ARG A 87 -3.19 -0.30 5.93
N PRO A 88 -4.45 0.04 5.59
CA PRO A 88 -4.79 0.42 4.21
C PRO A 88 -3.96 1.62 3.76
N CYS A 89 -3.47 1.54 2.53
CA CYS A 89 -2.70 2.60 1.90
C CYS A 89 -3.37 3.01 0.59
N ARG A 90 -3.55 4.33 0.37
CA ARG A 90 -4.13 4.85 -0.88
C ARG A 90 -3.19 4.66 -2.06
N ASP A 91 -1.89 4.84 -1.83
CA ASP A 91 -0.86 4.64 -2.84
C ASP A 91 0.25 3.74 -2.26
N PRO A 92 0.24 2.44 -2.58
CA PRO A 92 1.22 1.49 -2.04
C PRO A 92 2.65 1.78 -2.51
N LEU A 93 2.83 2.60 -3.56
CA LEU A 93 4.14 3.00 -4.07
C LEU A 93 4.66 4.29 -3.44
N GLN A 94 3.80 5.05 -2.74
CA GLN A 94 4.17 6.31 -2.11
C GLN A 94 5.39 6.19 -1.17
N PRO A 95 5.47 5.21 -0.24
CA PRO A 95 6.64 5.08 0.63
C PRO A 95 7.95 4.87 -0.14
N LYS A 96 7.88 4.13 -1.24
CA LYS A 96 9.04 3.84 -2.10
C LYS A 96 9.48 5.06 -2.91
N ARG A 97 8.52 5.91 -3.32
CA ARG A 97 8.82 7.21 -3.92
C ARG A 97 9.52 8.14 -2.95
N ASP A 98 9.01 8.24 -1.72
CA ASP A 98 9.59 9.09 -0.68
C ASP A 98 11.03 8.65 -0.35
N GLU A 99 11.26 7.33 -0.26
CA GLU A 99 12.59 6.76 -0.09
C GLU A 99 13.54 7.16 -1.24
N TYR A 100 13.12 6.99 -2.49
CA TYR A 100 13.95 7.31 -3.65
C TYR A 100 14.19 8.81 -3.82
N ARG A 101 13.21 9.66 -3.49
CA ARG A 101 13.40 11.12 -3.42
C ARG A 101 14.42 11.49 -2.36
N GLY A 102 14.39 10.82 -1.20
CA GLY A 102 15.41 10.97 -0.16
C GLY A 102 16.81 10.60 -0.64
N TYR A 103 16.94 9.52 -1.44
CA TYR A 103 18.20 9.18 -2.08
C TYR A 103 18.66 10.23 -3.10
N GLU A 104 17.76 10.74 -3.94
CA GLU A 104 18.07 11.79 -4.89
C GLU A 104 18.60 13.06 -4.20
N THR A 105 17.91 13.54 -3.15
CA THR A 105 18.35 14.72 -2.39
C THR A 105 19.76 14.52 -1.81
N ARG A 106 20.03 13.33 -1.25
CA ARG A 106 21.35 13.04 -0.68
C ARG A 106 22.44 12.96 -1.75
N LEU A 107 22.15 12.34 -2.90
CA LEU A 107 23.10 12.26 -4.03
C LEU A 107 23.42 13.64 -4.60
N LEU A 108 22.42 14.52 -4.72
CA LEU A 108 22.62 15.91 -5.15
C LEU A 108 23.50 16.69 -4.15
N ALA A 109 23.27 16.54 -2.85
CA ALA A 109 24.10 17.17 -1.83
C ALA A 109 25.55 16.68 -1.87
N MET A 110 25.75 15.36 -2.05
CA MET A 110 27.10 14.78 -2.21
C MET A 110 27.78 15.31 -3.47
N LEU A 111 27.06 15.41 -4.59
CA LEU A 111 27.57 15.94 -5.85
C LEU A 111 28.01 17.40 -5.70
N GLN A 112 27.13 18.24 -5.15
CA GLN A 112 27.44 19.65 -4.89
C GLN A 112 28.67 19.82 -3.99
N GLN A 113 28.79 19.00 -2.94
CA GLN A 113 29.97 19.03 -2.06
C GLN A 113 31.25 18.67 -2.84
N ARG A 114 31.23 17.64 -3.70
CA ARG A 114 32.41 17.23 -4.48
C ARG A 114 32.78 18.26 -5.54
N GLU A 115 31.81 18.89 -6.18
CA GLU A 115 32.04 19.99 -7.12
C GLU A 115 32.67 21.22 -6.43
N GLN A 116 32.20 21.57 -5.23
CA GLN A 116 32.80 22.63 -4.42
C GLN A 116 34.25 22.31 -4.03
N HIS A 117 34.52 21.07 -3.61
CA HIS A 117 35.88 20.62 -3.30
C HIS A 117 36.77 20.63 -4.55
N LEU A 118 36.23 20.25 -5.71
CA LEU A 118 36.97 20.25 -6.98
C LEU A 118 37.38 21.67 -7.37
N ALA A 119 36.50 22.65 -7.17
CA ALA A 119 36.78 24.06 -7.44
C ALA A 119 37.90 24.66 -6.56
N GLN A 120 38.14 24.08 -5.38
CA GLN A 120 39.17 24.52 -4.44
C GLN A 120 40.45 23.67 -4.49
N ALA A 121 40.47 22.59 -5.29
CA ALA A 121 41.58 21.65 -5.30
C ALA A 121 42.81 22.22 -6.03
N GLU A 122 43.94 22.28 -5.34
CA GLU A 122 45.20 22.85 -5.88
C GLU A 122 46.04 21.84 -6.65
N THR A 123 45.86 20.54 -6.40
CA THR A 123 46.70 19.48 -6.99
C THR A 123 45.95 18.68 -8.04
N LEU A 124 46.64 18.36 -9.14
CA LEU A 124 46.08 17.59 -10.25
C LEU A 124 45.60 16.20 -9.82
N SER A 125 46.30 15.55 -8.90
CA SER A 125 45.93 14.22 -8.39
C SER A 125 44.58 14.25 -7.65
N VAL A 126 44.37 15.26 -6.79
CA VAL A 126 43.11 15.46 -6.06
C VAL A 126 41.99 15.82 -7.02
N GLN A 127 42.26 16.68 -8.02
CA GLN A 127 41.27 17.02 -9.06
C GLN A 127 40.81 15.77 -9.82
N GLN A 128 41.74 14.93 -10.30
CA GLN A 128 41.41 13.70 -11.02
C GLN A 128 40.61 12.71 -10.16
N GLN A 129 40.91 12.62 -8.85
CA GLN A 129 40.12 11.80 -7.94
C GLN A 129 38.69 12.32 -7.79
N LEU A 130 38.54 13.62 -7.53
CA LEU A 130 37.23 14.25 -7.35
C LEU A 130 36.37 14.17 -8.61
N MET A 131 36.97 14.34 -9.81
CA MET A 131 36.25 14.16 -11.08
C MET A 131 35.68 12.76 -11.24
N ARG A 132 36.47 11.71 -10.93
CA ARG A 132 35.97 10.31 -10.96
C ARG A 132 34.83 10.09 -9.96
N GLU A 133 34.94 10.69 -8.77
CA GLU A 133 33.87 10.59 -7.75
C GLU A 133 32.59 11.30 -8.19
N VAL A 134 32.71 12.47 -8.85
CA VAL A 134 31.57 13.18 -9.44
C VAL A 134 30.90 12.33 -10.53
N GLU A 135 31.67 11.74 -11.45
CA GLU A 135 31.13 10.86 -12.50
C GLU A 135 30.36 9.67 -11.91
N ILE A 136 30.90 9.02 -10.87
CA ILE A 136 30.23 7.92 -10.17
C ILE A 136 28.93 8.39 -9.50
N LEU A 137 28.92 9.57 -8.88
CA LEU A 137 27.72 10.13 -8.27
C LEU A 137 26.65 10.50 -9.31
N GLN A 138 27.06 11.04 -10.46
CA GLN A 138 26.17 11.32 -11.59
C GLN A 138 25.52 10.04 -12.13
N GLU A 139 26.29 8.97 -12.29
CA GLU A 139 25.75 7.68 -12.74
C GLU A 139 24.73 7.12 -11.73
N ARG A 140 25.04 7.17 -10.44
CA ARG A 140 24.11 6.75 -9.37
C ARG A 140 22.84 7.58 -9.37
N LEU A 141 22.95 8.89 -9.55
CA LEU A 141 21.82 9.81 -9.65
C LEU A 141 20.93 9.49 -10.86
N ALA A 142 21.54 9.24 -12.03
CA ALA A 142 20.82 8.84 -13.23
C ALA A 142 20.02 7.55 -13.03
N ARG A 143 20.64 6.53 -12.40
CA ARG A 143 19.96 5.27 -12.05
C ARG A 143 18.80 5.50 -11.07
N CYS A 144 18.98 6.37 -10.08
CA CYS A 144 17.93 6.74 -9.11
C CYS A 144 16.73 7.41 -9.80
N ARG A 145 16.99 8.39 -10.68
CA ARG A 145 15.96 9.07 -11.47
C ARG A 145 15.22 8.12 -12.41
N ALA A 146 15.93 7.20 -13.06
CA ALA A 146 15.30 6.17 -13.88
C ALA A 146 14.40 5.25 -13.05
N ALA A 147 14.79 4.93 -11.80
CA ALA A 147 13.96 4.14 -10.89
C ALA A 147 12.71 4.90 -10.42
N LEU A 148 12.82 6.21 -10.13
CA LEU A 148 11.68 7.09 -9.83
C LEU A 148 10.70 7.16 -11.01
N HIS A 149 11.19 7.38 -12.22
CA HIS A 149 10.36 7.42 -13.43
C HIS A 149 9.60 6.11 -13.66
N LYS A 150 10.24 4.95 -13.43
CA LYS A 150 9.56 3.64 -13.49
C LYS A 150 8.43 3.52 -12.46
N LEU A 151 8.60 4.08 -11.25
CA LEU A 151 7.55 4.10 -10.22
C LEU A 151 6.40 5.06 -10.57
N GLU A 152 6.67 6.13 -11.31
CA GLU A 152 5.65 7.06 -11.80
C GLU A 152 4.78 6.41 -12.88
N ILE A 153 5.40 5.72 -13.85
CA ILE A 153 4.67 4.94 -14.86
C ILE A 153 3.82 3.85 -14.20
N ALA A 154 4.39 3.09 -13.25
CA ALA A 154 3.69 1.98 -12.61
C ALA A 154 2.48 2.39 -11.75
N ALA A 155 2.34 3.67 -11.46
CA ALA A 155 1.22 4.20 -10.66
C ALA A 155 0.15 4.90 -11.52
N GLN A 156 0.39 5.07 -12.82
CA GLN A 156 -0.64 5.53 -13.74
C GLN A 156 -1.57 4.34 -14.05
N PRO A 157 -2.90 4.53 -13.97
CA PRO A 157 -3.88 3.46 -14.16
C PRO A 157 -3.92 2.93 -15.59
#